data_AF-A0A1F5YQ79-F1
#
_entry.id   AF-A0A1F5YQ79-F1
#
_cell.length_a   1.000
_cell.length_b   1.000
_cell.length_c   1.000
_cell.angle_alpha   90.00
_cell.angle_beta   90.00
_cell.angle_gamma   90.00
#
_symmetry.space_group_name_H-M   'P 1'
#
loop_
_entity.id
_entity.type
_entity.pdbx_description
1 polymer ?
#
loop_
_entity_poly.entity_id
_entity_poly.type
_entity_poly.pdbx_seq_one_letter_code
_entity_poly.pdbx_strand_id
1 'polypeptide(L)'
;MLKDYHHFKGNQLSRSEKIQRLVTQTILESKIPDNKREDSIVWELKHHAGCVEVGRILAIKRNLDIEIAEIICVLHDIYTIKTGKYTDHARKGAEIAKKILLDTKEFNKNEINIITEAISEHSNKHIYTDKPYVELVKDADVFECSLYQGAKGFYKLHKSEKAYREYVNRIRSVRGELGLTTNIIFRS
;
A
#
# COMPACT_ATOMS: atom_id res chain seq x y z
N MET A 1 -19.94 3.38 21.07
CA MET A 1 -19.44 3.83 22.40
C MET A 1 -18.57 5.06 22.14
N LEU A 2 -18.80 6.17 22.85
CA LEU A 2 -17.95 7.35 22.74
C LEU A 2 -16.55 7.02 23.31
N LYS A 3 -15.49 7.52 22.67
CA LYS A 3 -14.09 7.34 23.10
C LYS A 3 -13.48 8.72 23.37
N ASP A 4 -12.61 8.82 24.38
CA ASP A 4 -11.89 10.05 24.77
C ASP A 4 -10.48 10.12 24.16
N TYR A 5 -10.21 9.29 23.15
CA TYR A 5 -8.97 9.26 22.38
C TYR A 5 -9.29 9.23 20.88
N HIS A 6 -8.37 9.75 20.08
CA HIS A 6 -8.40 9.65 18.62
C HIS A 6 -8.13 8.21 18.16
N HIS A 7 -7.70 7.99 16.93
CA HIS A 7 -7.46 6.66 16.38
C HIS A 7 -6.23 5.99 16.99
N PHE A 8 -6.14 4.66 16.87
CA PHE A 8 -4.96 3.83 17.22
C PHE A 8 -4.53 3.78 18.71
N LYS A 9 -5.31 4.34 19.64
CA LYS A 9 -5.03 4.28 21.10
C LYS A 9 -5.92 3.26 21.81
N GLY A 10 -5.40 2.68 22.89
CA GLY A 10 -6.13 1.72 23.74
C GLY A 10 -6.33 0.33 23.11
N ASN A 11 -7.28 -0.43 23.68
CA ASN A 11 -7.52 -1.84 23.33
C ASN A 11 -8.75 -2.05 22.43
N GLN A 12 -9.59 -1.03 22.25
CA GLN A 12 -10.80 -1.11 21.43
C GLN A 12 -10.55 -0.62 20.01
N LEU A 13 -9.60 -1.23 19.31
CA LEU A 13 -9.32 -0.92 17.91
C LEU A 13 -10.20 -1.74 16.97
N SER A 14 -10.60 -1.16 15.84
CA SER A 14 -11.12 -1.92 14.70
C SER A 14 -10.08 -2.91 14.15
N ARG A 15 -10.49 -3.88 13.33
CA ARG A 15 -9.55 -4.89 12.80
C ARG A 15 -8.45 -4.21 11.98
N SER A 16 -8.84 -3.28 11.10
CA SER A 16 -7.88 -2.47 10.33
C SER A 16 -6.96 -1.61 11.20
N GLU A 17 -7.47 -0.93 12.24
CA GLU A 17 -6.61 -0.14 13.14
C GLU A 17 -5.57 -1.01 13.88
N LYS A 18 -5.91 -2.25 14.24
CA LYS A 18 -4.95 -3.20 14.84
C LYS A 18 -3.82 -3.51 13.87
N ILE A 19 -4.12 -3.78 12.59
CA ILE A 19 -3.11 -4.08 11.57
C ILE A 19 -2.24 -2.85 11.27
N GLN A 20 -2.84 -1.67 11.10
CA GLN A 20 -2.09 -0.43 10.87
C GLN A 20 -1.14 -0.11 12.02
N ARG A 21 -1.61 -0.26 13.27
CA ARG A 21 -0.77 -0.09 14.46
C ARG A 21 0.38 -1.11 14.49
N LEU A 22 0.11 -2.38 14.19
CA LEU A 22 1.13 -3.43 14.12
C LEU A 22 2.23 -3.07 13.11
N VAL A 23 1.86 -2.63 11.90
CA VAL A 23 2.82 -2.25 10.86
C VAL A 23 3.64 -1.04 11.29
N THR A 24 2.99 0.01 11.81
CA THR A 24 3.69 1.20 12.32
C THR A 24 4.68 0.84 13.43
N GLN A 25 4.28 -0.01 14.39
CA GLN A 25 5.17 -0.48 15.46
C GLN A 25 6.32 -1.32 14.90
N THR A 26 6.07 -2.19 13.92
CA THR A 26 7.12 -2.97 13.25
C THR A 26 8.19 -2.06 12.64
N ILE A 27 7.79 -0.95 12.03
CA ILE A 27 8.72 0.05 11.50
C ILE A 27 9.49 0.71 12.64
N LEU A 28 8.80 1.28 13.64
CA LEU A 28 9.43 2.01 14.75
C LEU A 28 10.40 1.14 15.59
N GLU A 29 10.13 -0.16 15.68
CA GLU A 29 10.94 -1.11 16.45
C GLU A 29 12.09 -1.72 15.64
N SER A 30 12.13 -1.51 14.33
CA SER A 30 13.14 -2.09 13.43
C SER A 30 14.56 -1.78 13.88
N LYS A 31 15.42 -2.79 13.82
CA LYS A 31 16.86 -2.69 14.15
C LYS A 31 17.75 -2.66 12.91
N ILE A 32 17.16 -2.67 11.72
CA ILE A 32 17.91 -2.63 10.46
C ILE A 32 18.26 -1.17 10.17
N PRO A 33 19.56 -0.80 10.15
CA PRO A 33 19.96 0.59 9.86
C PRO A 33 19.72 0.93 8.39
N ASP A 34 19.44 2.20 8.09
CA ASP A 34 19.10 2.67 6.74
C ASP A 34 20.10 2.27 5.66
N ASN A 35 21.41 2.23 5.96
CA ASN A 35 22.44 1.81 5.00
C ASN A 35 22.38 0.33 4.60
N LYS A 36 21.56 -0.49 5.25
CA LYS A 36 21.29 -1.89 4.89
C LYS A 36 19.95 -2.07 4.18
N ARG A 37 19.18 -1.00 4.05
CA ARG A 37 17.86 -0.96 3.43
C ARG A 37 17.95 -0.45 2.00
N GLU A 38 17.04 -0.90 1.14
CA GLU A 38 16.91 -0.37 -0.22
C GLU A 38 16.18 0.98 -0.23
N ASP A 39 15.26 1.20 0.72
CA ASP A 39 14.69 2.51 1.03
C ASP A 39 14.81 2.82 2.53
N SER A 40 14.86 4.11 2.87
CA SER A 40 14.95 4.55 4.27
C SER A 40 13.73 4.12 5.09
N ILE A 41 13.94 3.90 6.38
CA ILE A 41 12.86 3.61 7.34
C ILE A 41 11.81 4.74 7.39
N VAL A 42 12.24 5.99 7.18
CA VAL A 42 11.38 7.16 7.12
C VAL A 42 10.49 7.12 5.88
N TRP A 43 11.03 6.70 4.74
CA TRP A 43 10.24 6.51 3.52
C TRP A 43 9.16 5.47 3.73
N GLU A 44 9.50 4.30 4.25
CA GLU A 44 8.52 3.24 4.51
C GLU A 44 7.42 3.68 5.46
N LEU A 45 7.75 4.43 6.53
CA LEU A 45 6.76 5.00 7.45
C LEU A 45 5.78 5.92 6.71
N LYS A 46 6.28 6.77 5.83
CA LYS A 46 5.44 7.72 5.09
C LYS A 46 4.63 7.03 4.00
N HIS A 47 5.25 6.18 3.21
CA HIS A 47 4.66 5.55 2.04
C HIS A 47 3.51 4.63 2.44
N HIS A 48 3.69 3.74 3.43
CA HIS A 48 2.58 2.87 3.83
C HIS A 48 1.39 3.66 4.39
N ALA A 49 1.65 4.70 5.20
CA ALA A 49 0.59 5.53 5.78
C ALA A 49 -0.14 6.34 4.69
N GLY A 50 0.61 6.93 3.75
CA GLY A 50 0.05 7.62 2.59
C GLY A 50 -0.79 6.69 1.71
N CYS A 51 -0.31 5.46 1.46
CA CYS A 51 -1.02 4.46 0.66
C CYS A 51 -2.34 4.07 1.30
N VAL A 52 -2.41 4.00 2.64
CA VAL A 52 -3.68 3.77 3.35
C VAL A 52 -4.66 4.91 3.11
N GLU A 53 -4.22 6.17 3.20
CA GLU A 53 -5.10 7.32 2.93
C GLU A 53 -5.62 7.34 1.49
N VAL A 54 -4.73 7.11 0.51
CA VAL A 54 -5.14 7.01 -0.90
C VAL A 54 -6.08 5.82 -1.10
N GLY A 55 -5.77 4.67 -0.49
CA GLY A 55 -6.58 3.46 -0.55
C GLY A 55 -8.01 3.68 -0.03
N ARG A 56 -8.18 4.41 1.09
CA ARG A 56 -9.50 4.80 1.61
C ARG A 56 -10.29 5.62 0.60
N ILE A 57 -9.67 6.65 0.03
CA ILE A 57 -10.32 7.54 -0.93
C ILE A 57 -10.75 6.76 -2.18
N LEU A 58 -9.87 5.91 -2.70
CA LEU A 58 -10.18 5.06 -3.85
C LEU A 58 -11.27 4.03 -3.54
N ALA A 59 -11.25 3.41 -2.36
CA ALA A 59 -12.28 2.46 -1.96
C ALA A 59 -13.67 3.12 -1.91
N ILE A 60 -13.77 4.31 -1.32
CA ILE A 60 -15.00 5.11 -1.31
C ILE A 60 -15.45 5.40 -2.74
N LYS A 61 -14.53 5.89 -3.58
CA LYS A 61 -14.83 6.28 -4.96
C LYS A 61 -15.26 5.11 -5.84
N ARG A 62 -14.73 3.91 -5.57
CA ARG A 62 -14.99 2.67 -6.32
C ARG A 62 -16.06 1.78 -5.69
N ASN A 63 -16.69 2.22 -4.60
CA ASN A 63 -17.69 1.45 -3.85
C ASN A 63 -17.16 0.07 -3.39
N LEU A 64 -15.96 0.07 -2.83
CA LEU A 64 -15.30 -1.10 -2.24
C LEU A 64 -15.34 -1.03 -0.70
N ASP A 65 -15.11 -2.15 -0.05
CA ASP A 65 -14.95 -2.21 1.41
C ASP A 65 -13.67 -1.47 1.81
N ILE A 66 -13.86 -0.40 2.58
CA ILE A 66 -12.78 0.49 3.02
C ILE A 66 -11.82 -0.26 3.96
N GLU A 67 -12.33 -1.12 4.85
CA GLU A 67 -11.51 -1.85 5.81
C GLU A 67 -10.56 -2.82 5.07
N ILE A 68 -11.06 -3.53 4.07
CA ILE A 68 -10.24 -4.42 3.23
C ILE A 68 -9.17 -3.63 2.46
N ALA A 69 -9.53 -2.47 1.88
CA ALA A 69 -8.58 -1.63 1.17
C ALA A 69 -7.46 -1.09 2.08
N GLU A 70 -7.80 -0.62 3.29
CA GLU A 70 -6.82 -0.17 4.28
C GLU A 70 -5.83 -1.27 4.64
N ILE A 71 -6.33 -2.49 4.90
CA ILE A 71 -5.50 -3.64 5.29
C ILE A 71 -4.57 -4.04 4.15
N ILE A 72 -5.05 -4.02 2.89
CA ILE A 72 -4.21 -4.28 1.72
C ILE A 72 -3.12 -3.22 1.61
N CYS A 73 -3.48 -1.93 1.65
CA CYS A 73 -2.55 -0.83 1.50
C CYS A 73 -1.50 -0.77 2.61
N VAL A 74 -1.86 -1.05 3.87
CA VAL A 74 -0.87 -1.05 4.97
C VAL A 74 0.06 -2.26 4.93
N LEU A 75 -0.38 -3.39 4.39
CA LEU A 75 0.42 -4.63 4.33
C LEU A 75 1.17 -4.84 3.01
N HIS A 76 0.91 -4.05 1.96
CA HIS A 76 1.42 -4.35 0.62
C HIS A 76 2.96 -4.50 0.57
N ASP A 77 3.66 -3.67 1.35
CA ASP A 77 5.12 -3.63 1.47
C ASP A 77 5.65 -4.28 2.77
N ILE A 78 4.87 -5.13 3.45
CA ILE A 78 5.26 -5.69 4.75
C ILE A 78 6.56 -6.50 4.72
N TYR A 79 6.89 -7.12 3.58
CA TYR A 79 8.17 -7.79 3.40
C TYR A 79 9.34 -6.79 3.40
N THR A 80 9.20 -5.69 2.66
CA THR A 80 10.18 -4.61 2.62
C THR A 80 10.37 -4.02 4.01
N ILE A 81 9.28 -3.72 4.71
CA ILE A 81 9.30 -3.19 6.08
C ILE A 81 10.10 -4.09 7.04
N LYS A 82 9.90 -5.42 6.96
CA LYS A 82 10.57 -6.37 7.84
C LYS A 82 12.03 -6.65 7.49
N THR A 83 12.43 -6.47 6.23
CA THR A 83 13.72 -6.98 5.72
C THR A 83 14.63 -5.90 5.13
N GLY A 84 14.08 -4.74 4.77
CA GLY A 84 14.73 -3.70 4.00
C GLY A 84 15.03 -4.07 2.55
N LYS A 85 14.31 -5.05 1.96
CA LYS A 85 14.55 -5.58 0.61
C LYS A 85 13.28 -5.60 -0.26
N TYR A 86 13.40 -5.28 -1.54
CA TYR A 86 12.29 -5.32 -2.51
C TYR A 86 12.25 -6.57 -3.39
N THR A 87 13.30 -7.39 -3.45
CA THR A 87 13.31 -8.56 -4.34
C THR A 87 12.17 -9.54 -4.02
N ASP A 88 11.20 -9.60 -4.93
CA ASP A 88 9.96 -10.38 -4.83
C ASP A 88 9.09 -10.01 -3.59
N HIS A 89 9.13 -8.74 -3.17
CA HIS A 89 8.44 -8.26 -1.98
C HIS A 89 6.92 -8.44 -2.03
N ALA A 90 6.30 -8.35 -3.20
CA ALA A 90 4.86 -8.56 -3.34
C ALA A 90 4.43 -9.98 -2.94
N ARG A 91 5.06 -11.01 -3.52
CA ARG A 91 4.71 -12.41 -3.23
C ARG A 91 5.10 -12.81 -1.81
N LYS A 92 6.31 -12.49 -1.37
CA LYS A 92 6.76 -12.76 0.00
C LYS A 92 5.97 -11.95 1.04
N GLY A 93 5.58 -10.73 0.69
CA GLY A 93 4.71 -9.87 1.49
C GLY A 93 3.33 -10.49 1.68
N ALA A 94 2.76 -11.08 0.63
CA ALA A 94 1.48 -11.79 0.71
C ALA A 94 1.54 -12.98 1.68
N GLU A 95 2.63 -13.73 1.71
CA GLU A 95 2.82 -14.84 2.68
C GLU A 95 2.90 -14.32 4.12
N ILE A 96 3.63 -13.23 4.36
CA ILE A 96 3.71 -12.59 5.67
C ILE A 96 2.35 -12.03 6.10
N ALA A 97 1.65 -11.35 5.20
CA ALA A 97 0.31 -10.80 5.43
C ALA A 97 -0.67 -11.92 5.79
N LYS A 98 -0.65 -13.04 5.06
CA LYS A 98 -1.49 -14.20 5.36
C LYS A 98 -1.28 -14.69 6.79
N LYS A 99 -0.03 -14.82 7.23
CA LYS A 99 0.29 -15.23 8.60
C LYS A 99 -0.24 -14.23 9.62
N ILE A 100 0.01 -12.93 9.43
CA ILE A 100 -0.48 -11.87 10.32
C ILE A 100 -2.02 -11.97 10.47
N LEU A 101 -2.76 -12.08 9.36
CA LEU A 101 -4.21 -12.12 9.38
C LEU A 101 -4.75 -13.38 10.06
N LEU A 102 -4.16 -14.56 9.80
CA LEU A 102 -4.52 -15.80 10.47
C LEU A 102 -4.28 -15.74 11.98
N ASP A 103 -3.17 -15.15 12.41
CA ASP A 103 -2.81 -15.02 13.82
C ASP A 103 -3.81 -14.14 14.59
N THR A 104 -4.46 -13.17 13.93
CA THR A 104 -5.51 -12.36 14.57
C THR A 104 -6.78 -13.15 14.90
N LYS A 105 -7.11 -14.19 14.11
CA LYS A 105 -8.39 -14.93 14.16
C LYS A 105 -9.63 -14.05 13.93
N GLU A 106 -9.47 -12.86 13.32
CA GLU A 106 -10.55 -11.89 13.09
C GLU A 106 -11.02 -11.82 11.63
N PHE A 107 -10.36 -12.55 10.73
CA PHE A 107 -10.66 -12.57 9.30
C PHE A 107 -11.06 -13.96 8.82
N ASN A 108 -12.05 -14.01 7.94
CA ASN A 108 -12.46 -15.25 7.29
C ASN A 108 -11.57 -15.59 6.08
N LYS A 109 -11.68 -16.82 5.57
CA LYS A 109 -10.86 -17.31 4.47
C LYS A 109 -10.97 -16.47 3.19
N ASN A 110 -12.16 -15.96 2.87
CA ASN A 110 -12.38 -15.16 1.66
C ASN A 110 -11.71 -13.79 1.79
N GLU A 111 -11.84 -13.12 2.94
CA GLU A 111 -11.14 -11.85 3.21
C GLU A 111 -9.62 -12.03 3.08
N ILE A 112 -9.06 -13.06 3.71
CA ILE A 112 -7.62 -13.35 3.64
C ILE A 112 -7.18 -13.60 2.20
N ASN A 113 -7.93 -14.37 1.42
CA ASN A 113 -7.60 -14.64 0.02
C ASN A 113 -7.61 -13.35 -0.82
N ILE A 114 -8.64 -12.50 -0.68
CA ILE A 114 -8.73 -11.21 -1.37
C ILE A 114 -7.53 -10.32 -1.02
N ILE A 115 -7.22 -10.20 0.27
CA ILE A 115 -6.13 -9.35 0.75
C ILE A 115 -4.78 -9.86 0.21
N THR A 116 -4.50 -11.15 0.38
CA THR A 116 -3.22 -11.74 -0.01
C THR A 116 -3.01 -11.75 -1.52
N GLU A 117 -4.07 -11.94 -2.31
CA GLU A 117 -4.02 -11.85 -3.77
C GLU A 117 -3.72 -10.44 -4.26
N ALA A 118 -4.37 -9.42 -3.67
CA ALA A 118 -4.08 -8.03 -3.99
C ALA A 118 -2.62 -7.69 -3.68
N ILE A 119 -2.11 -8.10 -2.51
CA ILE A 119 -0.72 -7.89 -2.12
C ILE A 119 0.24 -8.63 -3.06
N SER A 120 -0.03 -9.88 -3.45
CA SER A 120 0.89 -10.63 -4.32
C SER A 120 1.04 -10.02 -5.72
N GLU A 121 0.01 -9.30 -6.18
CA GLU A 121 -0.06 -8.75 -7.53
C GLU A 121 0.25 -7.24 -7.62
N HIS A 122 0.42 -6.53 -6.49
CA HIS A 122 0.55 -5.06 -6.49
C HIS A 122 1.78 -4.54 -7.26
N SER A 123 2.83 -5.36 -7.38
CA SER A 123 4.02 -5.05 -8.19
C SER A 123 3.78 -5.20 -9.70
N ASN A 124 2.80 -6.01 -10.12
CA ASN A 124 2.48 -6.30 -11.52
C ASN A 124 1.61 -5.21 -12.15
N LYS A 125 2.04 -3.93 -12.04
CA LYS A 125 1.26 -2.76 -12.48
C LYS A 125 0.99 -2.73 -13.99
N HIS A 126 1.73 -3.49 -14.78
CA HIS A 126 1.55 -3.60 -16.24
C HIS A 126 0.55 -4.69 -16.65
N ILE A 127 0.05 -5.47 -15.70
CA ILE A 127 -0.98 -6.49 -15.91
C ILE A 127 -2.26 -5.96 -15.29
N TYR A 128 -3.31 -5.78 -16.09
CA TYR A 128 -4.63 -5.38 -15.61
C TYR A 128 -5.48 -6.63 -15.37
N THR A 129 -6.33 -6.57 -14.36
CA THR A 129 -7.22 -7.66 -13.95
C THR A 129 -8.63 -7.14 -13.75
N ASP A 130 -9.60 -8.05 -13.67
CA ASP A 130 -10.99 -7.79 -13.26
C ASP A 130 -11.16 -7.76 -11.73
N LYS A 131 -10.06 -7.86 -10.97
CA LYS A 131 -10.07 -7.95 -9.51
C LYS A 131 -9.92 -6.54 -8.91
N PRO A 132 -10.98 -5.98 -8.30
CA PRO A 132 -11.01 -4.56 -7.95
C PRO A 132 -9.95 -4.17 -6.91
N TYR A 133 -9.69 -5.03 -5.92
CA TYR A 133 -8.69 -4.77 -4.89
C TYR A 133 -7.25 -4.89 -5.39
N VAL A 134 -7.00 -5.75 -6.39
CA VAL A 134 -5.70 -5.84 -7.07
C VAL A 134 -5.41 -4.53 -7.81
N GLU A 135 -6.40 -3.99 -8.52
CA GLU A 135 -6.23 -2.71 -9.22
C GLU A 135 -6.16 -1.53 -8.25
N LEU A 136 -6.94 -1.54 -7.16
CA LEU A 136 -6.89 -0.51 -6.12
C LEU A 136 -5.49 -0.36 -5.52
N VAL A 137 -4.84 -1.46 -5.12
CA VAL A 137 -3.51 -1.34 -4.47
C VAL A 137 -2.43 -0.91 -5.45
N LYS A 138 -2.47 -1.37 -6.71
CA LYS A 138 -1.54 -0.93 -7.77
C LYS A 138 -1.64 0.58 -8.00
N ASP A 139 -2.87 1.08 -8.00
CA ASP A 139 -3.20 2.48 -8.22
C ASP A 139 -2.82 3.34 -7.01
N ALA A 140 -3.15 2.89 -5.80
CA ALA A 140 -2.83 3.60 -4.57
C ALA A 140 -1.32 3.78 -4.38
N ASP A 141 -0.55 2.70 -4.53
CA ASP A 141 0.92 2.69 -4.43
C ASP A 141 1.55 3.71 -5.38
N VAL A 142 1.24 3.61 -6.68
CA VAL A 142 1.88 4.48 -7.67
C VAL A 142 1.39 5.93 -7.60
N PHE A 143 0.11 6.13 -7.24
CA PHE A 143 -0.45 7.46 -7.10
C PHE A 143 0.16 8.18 -5.90
N GLU A 144 0.28 7.53 -4.73
CA GLU A 144 0.91 8.10 -3.54
C GLU A 144 2.36 8.52 -3.82
N CYS A 145 3.15 7.62 -4.41
CA CYS A 145 4.52 7.92 -4.79
C CYS A 145 4.62 9.12 -5.73
N SER A 146 3.65 9.30 -6.63
CA SER A 146 3.64 10.41 -7.60
C SER A 146 3.49 11.79 -6.95
N LEU A 147 3.04 11.85 -5.69
CA LEU A 147 2.87 13.08 -4.91
C LEU A 147 4.19 13.59 -4.30
N TYR A 148 5.30 12.86 -4.44
CA TYR A 148 6.62 13.28 -3.99
C TYR A 148 7.43 13.89 -5.14
N GLN A 149 8.22 14.91 -4.81
CA GLN A 149 9.17 15.49 -5.76
C GLN A 149 10.23 14.44 -6.13
N GLY A 150 10.62 14.43 -7.41
CA GLY A 150 11.64 13.51 -7.93
C GLY A 150 11.14 12.11 -8.33
N ALA A 151 9.89 11.75 -8.01
CA ALA A 151 9.33 10.42 -8.33
C ALA A 151 9.43 10.07 -9.83
N LYS A 152 9.22 11.06 -10.71
CA LYS A 152 9.38 10.91 -12.17
C LYS A 152 10.76 10.40 -12.56
N GLY A 153 11.81 10.99 -11.99
CA GLY A 153 13.20 10.64 -12.29
C GLY A 153 13.51 9.23 -11.80
N PHE A 154 13.11 8.92 -10.56
CA PHE A 154 13.30 7.60 -9.98
C PHE A 154 12.69 6.49 -10.85
N TYR A 155 11.42 6.63 -11.27
CA TYR A 155 10.79 5.60 -12.10
C TYR A 155 11.37 5.49 -13.50
N LYS A 156 11.79 6.60 -14.12
CA LYS A 156 12.46 6.54 -15.43
C LYS A 156 13.79 5.78 -15.39
N LEU A 157 14.51 5.86 -14.27
CA LEU A 157 15.80 5.19 -14.09
C LEU A 157 15.63 3.70 -13.77
N HIS A 158 14.61 3.33 -12.99
CA HIS A 158 14.49 1.98 -12.41
C HIS A 158 13.42 1.10 -13.07
N LYS A 159 12.62 1.63 -14.00
CA LYS A 159 11.58 0.87 -14.69
C LYS A 159 11.86 0.83 -16.19
N SER A 160 11.56 -0.31 -16.81
CA SER A 160 11.55 -0.40 -18.28
C SER A 160 10.57 0.61 -18.87
N GLU A 161 10.80 1.03 -20.11
CA GLU A 161 9.94 2.02 -20.75
C GLU A 161 8.47 1.60 -20.76
N LYS A 162 8.20 0.31 -21.03
CA LYS A 162 6.85 -0.26 -20.98
C LYS A 162 6.24 -0.13 -19.57
N ALA A 163 6.98 -0.53 -18.53
CA ALA A 163 6.49 -0.43 -17.15
C ALA A 163 6.26 1.03 -16.74
N TYR A 164 7.18 1.95 -17.08
CA TYR A 164 7.04 3.37 -16.80
C TYR A 164 5.78 3.96 -17.44
N ARG A 165 5.46 3.60 -18.69
CA ARG A 165 4.22 4.04 -19.35
C ARG A 165 2.97 3.59 -18.59
N GLU A 166 2.95 2.36 -18.08
CA GLU A 166 1.81 1.87 -17.30
C GLU A 166 1.68 2.57 -15.94
N TYR A 167 2.79 2.92 -15.29
CA TYR A 167 2.76 3.73 -14.06
C TYR A 167 2.14 5.11 -14.36
N VAL A 168 2.57 5.75 -15.45
CA VAL A 168 2.00 7.04 -15.91
C VAL A 168 0.50 6.92 -16.20
N ASN A 169 0.07 5.84 -16.85
CA ASN A 169 -1.34 5.63 -17.19
C ASN A 169 -2.20 5.45 -15.94
N ARG A 170 -1.75 4.66 -14.96
CA ARG A 170 -2.44 4.49 -13.68
C ARG A 170 -2.58 5.80 -12.92
N ILE A 171 -1.47 6.55 -12.78
CA ILE A 171 -1.50 7.86 -12.13
C ILE A 171 -2.49 8.79 -12.84
N ARG A 172 -2.47 8.84 -14.18
CA ARG A 172 -3.41 9.67 -14.96
C ARG A 172 -4.86 9.25 -14.73
N SER A 173 -5.13 7.95 -14.69
CA SER A 173 -6.45 7.39 -14.45
C SER A 173 -6.98 7.80 -13.07
N VAL A 174 -6.19 7.57 -12.01
CA VAL A 174 -6.55 7.98 -10.64
C VAL A 174 -6.80 9.48 -10.55
N ARG A 175 -5.97 10.30 -11.21
CA ARG A 175 -6.18 11.76 -11.25
C ARG A 175 -7.53 12.11 -11.88
N GLY A 176 -7.88 11.50 -13.02
CA GLY A 176 -9.18 11.71 -13.66
C GLY A 176 -10.34 11.27 -12.77
N GLU A 177 -10.22 10.10 -12.13
CA GLU A 177 -11.21 9.55 -11.19
C GLU A 177 -11.47 10.50 -10.00
N LEU A 178 -10.42 11.15 -9.50
CA LEU A 178 -10.47 12.11 -8.39
C LEU A 178 -10.74 13.56 -8.82
N GLY A 179 -10.97 13.83 -10.12
CA GLY A 179 -11.22 15.19 -10.63
C GLY A 179 -10.00 16.12 -10.62
N LEU A 180 -8.78 15.57 -10.57
CA LEU A 180 -7.52 16.31 -10.63
C LEU A 180 -7.04 16.50 -12.07
N THR A 181 -6.25 17.55 -12.33
CA THR A 181 -5.65 17.81 -13.64
C THR A 181 -4.80 16.63 -14.13
N THR A 182 -5.12 16.07 -15.30
CA THR A 182 -4.43 14.89 -15.89
C THR A 182 -3.17 15.22 -16.69
N ASN A 183 -2.90 16.50 -16.96
CA ASN A 183 -1.67 16.96 -17.64
C ASN A 183 -0.44 16.92 -16.71
N ILE A 184 -0.66 17.00 -15.40
CA ILE A 184 0.38 16.83 -14.38
C ILE A 184 0.34 15.38 -13.95
N ILE A 185 1.43 14.64 -14.14
CA ILE A 185 1.50 13.22 -13.73
C ILE A 185 2.24 13.06 -12.42
N PHE A 186 3.43 13.65 -12.33
CA PHE A 186 4.24 13.63 -11.12
C PHE A 186 4.32 15.04 -10.56
N ARG A 187 4.44 15.14 -9.24
CA ARG A 187 4.80 16.40 -8.60
C ARG A 187 6.18 16.87 -9.12
N SER A 188 6.20 18.07 -9.68
CA SER A 188 7.40 18.81 -10.09
C SER A 188 8.04 19.53 -8.91
#